data_AF-A0A6N2L9S4-F1
#
_entry.id   AF-A0A6N2L9S4-F1
#
_cell.length_a   1.000
_cell.length_b   1.000
_cell.length_c   1.000
_cell.angle_alpha   90.00
_cell.angle_beta   90.00
_cell.angle_gamma   90.00
#
_symmetry.space_group_name_H-M   'P 1'
#
loop_
_entity.id
_entity.type
_entity.pdbx_description
1 polymer ?
#
loop_
_entity_poly.entity_id
_entity_poly.type
_entity_poly.pdbx_seq_one_letter_code
_entity_poly.pdbx_strand_id
1 'polypeptide(L)'
;MEVLSPFKDGIVADWDMVDSIWNHAFKECLLIDPKEHPMLLAEPSSNSQQQRERTAELIFEKYNGPALFLAKNAVLTSFASGHATWLVVDG
;
A
#
# COMPACT_ATOMS: atom_id res chain seq x y z
N MET A 1 -12.18 16.76 17.99
CA MET A 1 -12.22 16.00 16.73
C MET A 1 -11.35 14.77 16.98
N GLU A 2 -11.93 13.58 17.03
CA GLU A 2 -11.14 12.35 17.15
C GLU A 2 -10.59 11.98 15.77
N VAL A 3 -9.30 11.67 15.72
CA VAL A 3 -8.62 11.20 14.51
C VAL A 3 -8.53 9.69 14.62
N LEU A 4 -9.12 8.99 13.65
CA LEU A 4 -9.09 7.53 13.57
C LEU A 4 -7.98 7.10 12.61
N SER A 5 -7.34 5.96 12.93
CA SER A 5 -6.35 5.32 12.05
C SER A 5 -7.02 4.21 11.27
N PRO A 6 -6.81 4.11 9.94
CA PRO A 6 -7.27 2.97 9.16
C PRO A 6 -6.42 1.71 9.41
N PHE A 7 -5.28 1.85 10.09
CA PHE A 7 -4.35 0.77 10.38
C PHE A 7 -4.34 0.41 11.87
N LYS A 8 -4.19 -0.88 12.14
CA LYS A 8 -3.91 -1.45 13.46
C LYS A 8 -2.71 -2.39 13.36
N ASP A 9 -1.67 -2.15 14.16
CA ASP A 9 -0.43 -2.93 14.16
C ASP A 9 0.20 -3.08 12.75
N GLY A 10 0.11 -2.01 11.95
CA GLY A 10 0.62 -1.97 10.56
C GLY A 10 -0.26 -2.69 9.53
N ILE A 11 -1.36 -3.30 9.94
CA ILE A 11 -2.31 -4.00 9.06
C ILE A 11 -3.55 -3.13 8.84
N VAL A 12 -4.15 -3.20 7.64
CA VAL A 12 -5.40 -2.47 7.36
C VAL A 12 -6.54 -3.05 8.20
N ALA A 13 -7.16 -2.18 9.00
CA ALA A 13 -8.32 -2.46 9.82
C ALA A 13 -9.61 -1.86 9.23
N ASP A 14 -9.52 -0.77 8.47
CA ASP A 14 -10.65 -0.11 7.83
C ASP A 14 -10.33 0.18 6.35
N TRP A 15 -10.93 -0.62 5.47
CA TRP A 15 -10.71 -0.51 4.02
C TRP A 15 -11.43 0.67 3.38
N ASP A 16 -12.56 1.10 3.94
CA ASP A 16 -13.30 2.25 3.41
C ASP A 16 -12.52 3.55 3.66
N MET A 17 -11.83 3.62 4.81
CA MET A 17 -10.93 4.72 5.12
C MET A 17 -9.65 4.69 4.27
N VAL A 18 -9.02 3.52 4.06
CA VAL A 18 -7.88 3.39 3.13
C VAL A 18 -8.26 3.84 1.72
N ASP A 19 -9.41 3.39 1.24
CA ASP A 19 -9.93 3.79 -0.07
C ASP A 19 -10.18 5.29 -0.18
N SER A 20 -10.73 5.91 0.87
CA SER A 20 -10.91 7.36 0.93
C SER A 20 -9.57 8.11 0.88
N ILE A 21 -8.56 7.61 1.59
CA ILE A 21 -7.20 8.17 1.59
C ILE A 21 -6.57 8.05 0.20
N TRP A 22 -6.68 6.89 -0.46
CA TRP A 22 -6.16 6.69 -1.80
C TRP A 22 -6.86 7.56 -2.84
N ASN A 23 -8.19 7.69 -2.75
CA ASN A 23 -8.94 8.61 -3.61
C ASN A 23 -8.46 10.06 -3.48
N HIS A 24 -8.24 10.51 -2.26
CA HIS A 24 -7.68 11.85 -2.00
C HIS A 24 -6.26 11.97 -2.57
N ALA A 25 -5.40 10.97 -2.32
CA ALA A 25 -4.04 10.97 -2.85
C ALA A 25 -4.00 11.05 -4.39
N PHE A 26 -4.82 10.26 -5.09
CA PHE A 26 -4.85 10.25 -6.56
C PHE A 26 -5.44 11.54 -7.14
N LYS A 27 -6.56 12.03 -6.59
CA LYS A 27 -7.31 13.15 -7.18
C LYS A 27 -6.85 14.52 -6.74
N GLU A 28 -6.40 14.67 -5.50
CA GLU A 28 -6.12 15.99 -4.91
C GLU A 28 -4.62 16.21 -4.71
N CYS A 29 -3.85 15.16 -4.41
CA CYS A 29 -2.41 15.30 -4.20
C CYS A 29 -1.60 15.07 -5.46
N LEU A 30 -1.80 13.92 -6.13
CA LEU A 30 -0.99 13.48 -7.26
C LEU A 30 -1.56 13.94 -8.61
N LEU A 31 -2.87 14.22 -8.68
CA LEU A 31 -3.58 14.67 -9.88
C LEU A 31 -3.41 13.68 -11.06
N ILE A 32 -3.51 12.38 -10.76
CA ILE A 32 -3.35 11.29 -11.73
C ILE A 32 -4.64 10.51 -11.95
N ASP A 33 -4.77 9.86 -13.11
CA ASP A 33 -5.75 8.78 -13.31
C ASP A 33 -5.08 7.44 -12.95
N PRO A 34 -5.52 6.73 -11.88
CA PRO A 34 -4.96 5.44 -11.49
C PRO A 34 -4.92 4.40 -12.61
N LYS A 35 -5.79 4.53 -13.62
CA LYS A 35 -5.87 3.63 -14.78
C LYS A 35 -4.65 3.66 -15.69
N GLU A 36 -3.90 4.75 -15.65
CA GLU A 36 -2.74 4.96 -16.52
C GLU A 36 -1.41 4.62 -15.83
N HIS A 37 -1.44 4.24 -14.54
CA HIS A 37 -0.24 4.12 -13.73
C HIS A 37 -0.12 2.76 -13.00
N PRO A 38 0.96 1.99 -13.23
CA PRO A 38 1.22 0.79 -12.44
C PRO A 38 1.51 1.17 -10.97
N MET A 39 0.97 0.40 -10.04
CA MET A 39 1.03 0.70 -8.61
C MET A 39 2.07 -0.18 -7.90
N LEU A 40 2.97 0.47 -7.16
CA LEU A 40 3.87 -0.18 -6.20
C LEU A 40 3.39 0.15 -4.79
N LEU A 41 3.01 -0.85 -4.02
CA LEU A 41 2.54 -0.68 -2.64
C LEU A 41 3.45 -1.42 -1.66
N ALA A 42 3.76 -0.74 -0.55
CA ALA A 42 4.51 -1.30 0.55
C ALA A 42 3.60 -2.12 1.48
N GLU A 43 4.08 -3.24 2.00
CA GLU A 43 3.33 -4.08 2.94
C GLU A 43 4.19 -4.58 4.10
N PRO A 44 3.59 -4.81 5.29
CA PRO A 44 4.31 -5.43 6.39
C PRO A 44 4.64 -6.90 6.07
N SER A 45 5.72 -7.40 6.65
CA SER A 45 6.12 -8.82 6.50
C SER A 45 5.08 -9.80 7.03
N SER A 46 4.21 -9.36 7.94
CA SER A 46 3.11 -10.11 8.55
C SER A 46 1.79 -9.99 7.79
N ASN A 47 1.75 -9.33 6.62
CA ASN A 47 0.51 -9.13 5.89
C ASN A 47 -0.09 -10.48 5.44
N SER A 48 -1.38 -10.68 5.68
CA SER A 48 -2.04 -11.94 5.32
C SER A 48 -2.36 -12.00 3.83
N GLN A 49 -2.52 -13.20 3.28
CA GLN A 49 -2.92 -13.36 1.88
C GLN A 49 -4.26 -12.66 1.58
N GLN A 50 -5.23 -12.75 2.49
CA GLN A 50 -6.53 -12.09 2.33
C GLN A 50 -6.40 -10.56 2.22
N GLN A 51 -5.50 -9.95 3.00
CA GLN A 51 -5.23 -8.52 2.93
C GLN A 51 -4.60 -8.15 1.57
N ARG A 52 -3.71 -9.00 1.04
CA ARG A 52 -3.10 -8.81 -0.28
C ARG A 52 -4.12 -8.93 -1.41
N GLU A 53 -5.03 -9.91 -1.32
CA GLU A 53 -6.13 -10.09 -2.26
C GLU A 53 -7.07 -8.89 -2.25
N ARG A 54 -7.41 -8.37 -1.06
CA ARG A 54 -8.26 -7.18 -0.94
C ARG A 54 -7.60 -5.93 -1.52
N THR A 55 -6.29 -5.75 -1.32
CA THR A 55 -5.52 -4.70 -2.00
C THR A 55 -5.59 -4.84 -3.51
N ALA A 56 -5.40 -6.07 -4.04
CA ALA A 56 -5.47 -6.32 -5.47
C ALA A 56 -6.86 -6.06 -6.05
N GLU A 57 -7.92 -6.47 -5.36
CA GLU A 57 -9.31 -6.18 -5.72
C GLU A 57 -9.54 -4.68 -5.88
N LEU A 58 -9.12 -3.86 -4.91
CA LEU A 58 -9.26 -2.41 -5.00
C LEU A 58 -8.49 -1.85 -6.20
N ILE A 59 -7.23 -2.24 -6.39
CA ILE A 59 -6.41 -1.69 -7.48
C ILE A 59 -6.95 -2.08 -8.86
N PHE A 60 -7.28 -3.36 -9.08
CA PHE A 60 -7.70 -3.83 -10.41
C PHE A 60 -9.19 -3.61 -10.69
N GLU A 61 -10.07 -3.89 -9.73
CA GLU A 61 -11.51 -3.84 -9.98
C GLU A 61 -12.06 -2.43 -9.82
N LYS A 62 -11.65 -1.73 -8.75
CA LYS A 62 -12.16 -0.38 -8.45
C LYS A 62 -11.39 0.72 -9.15
N TYR A 63 -10.06 0.70 -9.07
CA TYR A 63 -9.22 1.74 -9.67
C TYR A 63 -8.81 1.44 -11.11
N ASN A 64 -9.05 0.23 -11.61
CA ASN A 64 -8.64 -0.26 -12.93
C ASN A 64 -7.15 0.02 -13.24
N GLY A 65 -6.29 -0.11 -12.23
CA GLY A 65 -4.85 0.03 -12.39
C GLY A 65 -4.28 -1.04 -13.34
N PRO A 66 -3.28 -0.69 -14.18
CA PRO A 66 -2.75 -1.59 -15.19
C PRO A 66 -1.85 -2.70 -14.62
N ALA A 67 -1.23 -2.49 -13.45
CA ALA A 67 -0.42 -3.48 -12.76
C ALA A 67 -0.29 -3.16 -11.26
N LEU A 68 0.01 -4.17 -10.47
CA LEU A 68 0.27 -4.07 -9.04
C LEU A 68 1.50 -4.90 -8.65
N PHE A 69 2.40 -4.30 -7.86
CA PHE A 69 3.43 -5.04 -7.13
C PHE A 69 3.35 -4.71 -5.64
N LEU A 70 3.31 -5.75 -4.80
CA LEU A 70 3.34 -5.63 -3.34
C LEU A 70 4.73 -5.97 -2.84
N ALA A 71 5.41 -4.98 -2.27
CA ALA A 71 6.77 -5.08 -1.79
C ALA A 71 6.82 -5.01 -0.26
N LYS A 72 7.52 -5.96 0.37
CA LYS A 72 7.71 -5.93 1.83
C LYS A 72 8.51 -4.70 2.25
N ASN A 73 8.10 -4.03 3.32
CA ASN A 73 8.79 -2.86 3.88
C ASN A 73 10.29 -3.10 4.06
N ALA A 74 10.67 -4.23 4.66
CA ALA A 74 12.08 -4.59 4.87
C ALA A 74 12.88 -4.69 3.55
N VAL A 75 12.26 -5.17 2.47
CA VAL A 75 12.92 -5.24 1.16
C VAL A 75 13.12 -3.82 0.62
N LEU A 76 12.08 -2.98 0.65
CA LEU A 76 12.20 -1.58 0.21
C LEU A 76 13.28 -0.83 0.99
N THR A 77 13.35 -1.00 2.32
CA THR A 77 14.39 -0.40 3.16
C THR A 77 15.79 -0.90 2.80
N SER A 78 15.95 -2.21 2.57
CA SER A 78 17.23 -2.78 2.14
C SER A 78 17.70 -2.17 0.82
N PHE A 79 16.79 -2.09 -0.16
CA PHE A 79 17.07 -1.51 -1.48
C PHE A 79 17.39 -0.01 -1.40
N ALA A 80 16.64 0.75 -0.60
CA ALA A 80 16.90 2.18 -0.39
C ALA A 80 18.30 2.45 0.21
N SER A 81 18.81 1.51 1.02
CA SER A 81 20.16 1.59 1.57
C SER A 81 21.26 1.08 0.63
N GLY A 82 20.93 0.55 -0.55
CA GLY A 82 21.89 -0.02 -1.50
C GLY A 82 22.43 -1.40 -1.14
N HIS A 83 21.79 -2.11 -0.19
CA HIS A 83 22.24 -3.44 0.25
C HIS A 83 21.31 -4.53 -0.31
N ALA A 84 21.89 -5.51 -1.01
CA ALA A 84 21.15 -6.67 -1.53
C ALA A 84 20.87 -7.75 -0.45
N THR A 85 21.67 -7.78 0.62
CA THR A 85 21.51 -8.72 1.74
C THR A 85 21.72 -7.96 3.03
N TRP A 86 20.68 -7.88 3.85
CA TRP A 86 20.68 -7.09 5.08
C TRP A 86 19.67 -7.62 6.10
N LEU A 87 19.88 -7.31 7.39
CA LEU A 87 18.90 -7.48 8.45
C LEU A 87 18.25 -6.12 8.73
N VAL A 88 16.99 -5.96 8.33
CA VAL A 88 16.23 -4.75 8.64
C VAL A 88 15.53 -4.91 9.97
N VAL A 89 15.74 -3.95 10.87
CA VAL A 89 15.00 -3.80 12.12
C VAL A 89 14.04 -2.62 11.93
N ASP A 90 12.76 -2.94 11.88
CA ASP A 90 11.63 -2.00 11.69
C ASP A 90 10.70 -2.16 12.90
N GLY A 91 10.29 -1.06 13.51
CA GLY A 91 9.66 -1.03 14.84
C GLY A 91 8.43 -0.15 14.93
#